data_AF-A0A1X1C2N0-F1
#
_entry.id   AF-A0A1X1C2N0-F1
#
_cell.length_a   1.000
_cell.length_b   1.000
_cell.length_c   1.000
_cell.angle_alpha   90.00
_cell.angle_beta   90.00
_cell.angle_gamma   90.00
#
_symmetry.space_group_name_H-M   'P 1'
#
loop_
_entity.id
_entity.type
_entity.pdbx_description
1 polymer ?
#
loop_
_entity_poly.entity_id
_entity_poly.type
_entity_poly.pdbx_seq_one_letter_code
_entity_poly.pdbx_strand_id
1 'polypeptide(L)'
;MSIEWNGEGLPPVGCECEVKAEDFYEWTKIKVVYVHNGEIAAVTSSPNTYLNDRIEKFSAGYNAAEFRPLRTEAERKREEAKHAIAELCRSSASNGHSADLIYDAIAAGKIPHITLK
;
A
#
# COMPACT_ATOMS: atom_id res chain seq x y z
N MET A 1 -5.88 20.23 -8.28
CA MET A 1 -4.76 20.18 -7.33
C MET A 1 -5.06 19.11 -6.31
N SER A 2 -4.12 18.20 -6.07
CA SER A 2 -4.13 17.29 -4.93
C SER A 2 -3.41 17.96 -3.77
N ILE A 3 -3.94 17.82 -2.56
CA ILE A 3 -3.25 18.24 -1.34
C ILE A 3 -2.34 17.09 -0.90
N GLU A 4 -1.08 17.41 -0.58
CA GLU A 4 -0.16 16.42 -0.01
C GLU A 4 -0.44 16.24 1.48
N TRP A 5 -0.46 14.98 1.91
CA TRP A 5 -0.69 14.58 3.30
C TRP A 5 0.46 13.71 3.78
N ASN A 6 0.99 14.02 4.96
CA ASN A 6 2.16 13.36 5.55
C ASN A 6 1.84 12.04 6.28
N GLY A 7 0.56 11.66 6.40
CA GLY A 7 0.14 10.46 7.10
C GLY A 7 -0.29 10.69 8.55
N GLU A 8 -0.20 11.92 9.07
CA GLU A 8 -0.65 12.24 10.43
C GLU A 8 -2.13 12.65 10.44
N GLY A 9 -2.92 12.03 11.31
CA GLY A 9 -4.35 12.30 11.43
C GLY A 9 -5.17 11.65 10.31
N LEU A 10 -6.25 12.31 9.88
CA LEU A 10 -7.02 11.90 8.71
C LEU A 10 -6.57 12.68 7.47
N PRO A 11 -6.59 12.06 6.28
CA PRO A 11 -6.27 12.79 5.05
C PRO A 11 -7.28 13.93 4.82
N PRO A 12 -6.81 15.14 4.46
CA PRO A 12 -7.68 16.30 4.24
C PRO A 12 -8.48 16.17 2.94
N VAL A 13 -9.59 16.91 2.84
CA VAL A 13 -10.38 17.03 1.60
C VAL A 13 -9.49 17.49 0.44
N GLY A 14 -9.56 16.78 -0.69
CA GLY A 14 -8.72 17.03 -1.86
C GLY A 14 -7.39 16.26 -1.88
N CYS A 15 -7.04 15.53 -0.82
CA CYS A 15 -5.89 14.64 -0.79
C CYS A 15 -6.11 13.42 -1.68
N GLU A 16 -5.05 13.02 -2.41
CA GLU A 16 -4.96 11.68 -2.98
C GLU A 16 -4.10 10.81 -2.06
N CYS A 17 -4.64 9.68 -1.64
CA CYS A 17 -3.98 8.75 -0.71
C CYS A 17 -4.39 7.31 -1.03
N GLU A 18 -3.92 6.35 -0.24
CA GLU A 18 -4.35 4.96 -0.36
C GLU A 18 -5.14 4.57 0.89
N VAL A 19 -6.16 3.74 0.71
CA VAL A 19 -6.97 3.16 1.79
C VAL A 19 -6.94 1.64 1.71
N LYS A 20 -6.93 1.00 2.88
CA LYS A 20 -7.26 -0.42 3.04
C LYS A 20 -8.41 -0.53 4.02
N ALA A 21 -9.41 -1.33 3.72
CA ALA A 21 -10.62 -1.50 4.52
C ALA A 21 -11.16 -2.92 4.33
N GLU A 22 -12.13 -3.36 5.12
CA GLU A 22 -12.68 -4.73 5.03
C GLU A 22 -13.24 -5.05 3.64
N ASP A 23 -13.88 -4.08 2.99
CA ASP A 23 -14.43 -4.22 1.63
C ASP A 23 -13.36 -4.13 0.52
N PHE A 24 -12.10 -3.83 0.88
CA PHE A 24 -10.99 -3.57 -0.04
C PHE A 24 -9.80 -4.48 0.30
N TYR A 25 -9.64 -5.56 -0.46
CA TYR A 25 -8.59 -6.56 -0.26
C TYR A 25 -7.16 -6.01 -0.44
N GLU A 26 -7.00 -4.90 -1.15
CA GLU A 26 -5.72 -4.25 -1.44
C GLU A 26 -5.77 -2.76 -1.15
N TRP A 27 -4.58 -2.16 -0.96
CA TRP A 27 -4.42 -0.72 -0.86
C TRP A 27 -4.94 -0.06 -2.14
N THR A 28 -6.06 0.64 -2.02
CA THR A 28 -6.77 1.25 -3.15
C THR A 28 -6.54 2.74 -3.13
N LYS A 29 -6.18 3.31 -4.29
CA LYS A 29 -6.03 4.75 -4.43
C LYS A 29 -7.39 5.43 -4.28
N ILE A 30 -7.45 6.49 -3.50
CA ILE A 30 -8.65 7.30 -3.29
C ILE A 30 -8.35 8.79 -3.40
N LYS A 31 -9.39 9.57 -3.68
CA LYS A 31 -9.39 11.03 -3.55
C LYS A 31 -10.44 11.46 -2.55
N VAL A 32 -10.01 12.07 -1.45
CA VAL A 32 -10.89 12.52 -0.37
C VAL A 32 -11.78 13.66 -0.87
N VAL A 33 -13.10 13.54 -0.70
CA VAL A 33 -14.06 14.58 -1.08
C VAL A 33 -14.82 15.16 0.11
N TYR A 34 -14.86 14.45 1.24
CA TYR A 34 -15.51 14.92 2.46
C TYR A 34 -14.88 14.30 3.70
N VAL A 35 -14.77 15.08 4.78
CA VAL A 35 -14.33 14.62 6.11
C VAL A 35 -15.23 15.22 7.18
N HIS A 36 -15.78 14.38 8.06
CA HIS A 36 -16.58 14.84 9.20
C HIS A 36 -16.57 13.83 10.34
N ASN A 37 -16.25 14.27 11.56
CA ASN A 37 -16.28 13.47 12.78
C ASN A 37 -15.59 12.09 12.68
N GLY A 38 -14.44 12.03 12.02
CA GLY A 38 -13.70 10.77 11.84
C GLY A 38 -14.13 9.92 10.65
N GLU A 39 -15.16 10.35 9.91
CA GLU A 39 -15.64 9.69 8.70
C GLU A 39 -15.15 10.42 7.45
N ILE A 40 -14.86 9.63 6.43
CA ILE A 40 -14.39 10.10 5.13
C ILE A 40 -15.34 9.61 4.04
N ALA A 41 -15.66 10.49 3.10
CA ALA A 41 -16.15 10.07 1.78
C ALA A 41 -15.05 10.34 0.75
N ALA A 42 -14.75 9.35 -0.09
CA ALA A 42 -13.69 9.47 -1.09
C ALA A 42 -14.08 8.80 -2.40
N VAL A 43 -13.57 9.35 -3.51
CA VAL A 43 -13.68 8.73 -4.83
C VAL A 43 -12.61 7.65 -4.95
N THR A 44 -13.02 6.42 -5.24
CA THR A 44 -12.12 5.27 -5.38
C THR A 44 -11.57 5.13 -6.80
N SER A 45 -10.29 4.77 -6.91
CA SER A 45 -9.60 4.49 -8.16
C SER A 45 -9.09 3.05 -8.11
N SER A 46 -9.92 2.15 -8.65
CA SER A 46 -9.66 0.71 -8.70
C SER A 46 -10.00 0.19 -10.10
N PRO A 47 -9.09 0.38 -11.08
CA PRO A 47 -9.34 -0.01 -12.47
C PRO A 47 -9.76 -1.48 -12.56
N ASN A 48 -10.72 -1.77 -13.43
CA ASN A 48 -11.29 -3.11 -13.66
C ASN A 48 -12.19 -3.67 -12.53
N THR A 49 -12.58 -2.86 -11.55
CA THR A 49 -13.59 -3.24 -10.54
C THR A 49 -14.82 -2.33 -10.61
N TYR A 50 -15.95 -2.78 -10.05
CA TYR A 50 -17.17 -1.97 -9.95
C TYR A 50 -17.02 -0.76 -9.01
N LEU A 51 -15.94 -0.74 -8.22
CA LEU A 51 -15.57 0.32 -7.29
C LEU A 51 -14.80 1.43 -8.00
N ASN A 52 -14.49 1.35 -9.30
CA ASN A 52 -13.83 2.45 -9.98
C ASN A 52 -14.76 3.66 -10.11
N ASP A 53 -14.26 4.85 -9.75
CA ASP A 53 -14.97 6.14 -9.85
C ASP A 53 -16.28 6.17 -9.03
N ARG A 54 -16.29 5.48 -7.88
CA ARG A 54 -17.40 5.48 -6.92
C ARG A 54 -17.05 6.34 -5.71
N ILE A 55 -18.06 6.97 -5.12
CA ILE A 55 -17.91 7.61 -3.81
C ILE A 55 -18.24 6.57 -2.75
N GLU A 56 -17.25 6.24 -1.94
CA GLU A 56 -17.37 5.28 -0.86
C GLU A 56 -17.11 5.94 0.50
N LYS A 57 -17.72 5.38 1.54
CA LYS A 57 -17.55 5.81 2.92
C LYS A 57 -16.47 4.97 3.60
N PHE A 58 -15.58 5.65 4.32
CA PHE A 58 -14.48 5.04 5.06
C PHE A 58 -14.43 5.60 6.48
N SER A 59 -14.34 4.71 7.47
CA SER A 59 -13.95 5.09 8.83
C SER A 59 -13.45 3.88 9.59
N ALA A 60 -12.66 4.13 10.65
CA ALA A 60 -12.19 3.06 11.53
C ALA A 60 -13.36 2.28 12.18
N GLY A 61 -14.48 2.94 12.47
CA GLY A 61 -15.64 2.32 13.10
C GLY A 61 -16.64 1.66 12.13
N TYR A 62 -16.54 1.92 10.82
CA TYR A 62 -17.45 1.38 9.81
C TYR A 62 -16.88 0.14 9.12
N ASN A 63 -15.69 0.26 8.54
CA ASN A 63 -15.05 -0.79 7.74
C ASN A 63 -13.55 -0.93 8.04
N ALA A 64 -13.17 -0.61 9.28
CA ALA A 64 -11.78 -0.65 9.76
C ALA A 64 -10.79 0.05 8.82
N ALA A 65 -11.20 1.19 8.25
CA ALA A 65 -10.39 1.87 7.24
C ALA A 65 -9.05 2.37 7.81
N GLU A 66 -7.97 1.96 7.15
CA GLU A 66 -6.61 2.44 7.35
C GLU A 66 -6.17 3.27 6.15
N PHE A 67 -5.58 4.45 6.41
CA PHE A 67 -5.13 5.37 5.36
C PHE A 67 -3.62 5.53 5.40
N ARG A 68 -3.02 5.74 4.23
CA ARG A 68 -1.61 6.15 4.11
C ARG A 68 -1.40 7.11 2.94
N PRO A 69 -0.37 7.97 2.98
CA PRO A 69 0.01 8.79 1.84
C PRO A 69 0.25 7.94 0.58
N LEU A 70 0.10 8.55 -0.60
CA LEU A 70 0.51 7.91 -1.84
C LEU A 70 2.00 7.56 -1.76
N ARG A 71 2.33 6.28 -1.98
CA ARG A 71 3.71 5.84 -2.11
C ARG A 71 4.32 6.40 -3.39
N THR A 72 5.53 6.95 -3.28
CA THR A 72 6.38 7.22 -4.44
C THR A 72 6.72 5.91 -5.17
N GLU A 73 7.09 5.99 -6.45
CA GLU A 73 7.50 4.82 -7.22
C GLU A 73 8.67 4.07 -6.55
N ALA A 74 9.62 4.80 -5.96
CA ALA A 74 10.75 4.24 -5.23
C ALA A 74 10.31 3.46 -3.97
N GLU A 75 9.31 3.96 -3.25
CA GLU A 75 8.75 3.27 -2.09
C GLU A 75 7.98 2.02 -2.49
N ARG A 76 7.21 2.07 -3.58
CA ARG A 76 6.53 0.88 -4.11
C ARG A 76 7.53 -0.20 -4.51
N LYS A 77 8.57 0.16 -5.26
CA LYS A 77 9.67 -0.74 -5.64
C LYS A 77 10.37 -1.36 -4.42
N ARG A 78 10.63 -0.55 -3.38
CA ARG A 78 11.23 -1.03 -2.13
C ARG A 78 10.34 -2.05 -1.43
N GLU A 79 9.03 -1.84 -1.43
CA GLU A 79 8.09 -2.69 -0.72
C GLU A 79 7.82 -4.00 -1.47
N GLU A 80 7.77 -3.96 -2.80
CA GLU A 80 7.78 -5.16 -3.64
C GLU A 80 9.03 -6.02 -3.36
N ALA A 81 10.21 -5.39 -3.28
CA ALA A 81 11.44 -6.08 -2.95
C ALA A 81 11.41 -6.69 -1.53
N LYS A 82 10.93 -5.95 -0.53
CA LYS A 82 10.76 -6.47 0.85
C LYS A 82 9.80 -7.65 0.91
N HIS A 83 8.70 -7.60 0.16
CA HIS A 83 7.73 -8.69 0.12
C HIS A 83 8.37 -9.98 -0.43
N ALA A 84 9.10 -9.88 -1.54
CA ALA A 84 9.84 -11.01 -2.11
C ALA A 84 10.87 -11.59 -1.11
N ILE A 85 11.60 -10.72 -0.40
CA ILE A 85 12.55 -11.14 0.65
C ILE A 85 11.82 -11.85 1.80
N ALA A 86 10.70 -11.30 2.27
CA ALA A 86 9.93 -11.89 3.39
C ALA A 86 9.37 -13.27 3.05
N GLU A 87 8.98 -13.50 1.80
CA GLU A 87 8.53 -14.80 1.31
C GLU A 87 9.66 -15.83 1.33
N LEU A 88 10.86 -15.46 0.87
CA LEU A 88 12.05 -16.32 0.97
C LEU A 88 12.38 -16.67 2.42
N CYS A 89 12.34 -15.69 3.33
CA CYS A 89 12.56 -15.93 4.75
C CYS A 89 11.53 -16.91 5.35
N ARG A 90 10.24 -16.81 4.96
CA ARG A 90 9.20 -17.72 5.42
C ARG A 90 9.41 -19.16 4.93
N SER A 91 10.03 -19.33 3.77
CA SER A 91 10.34 -20.64 3.19
C SER A 91 11.63 -21.28 3.76
N SER A 92 12.37 -20.54 4.57
CA SER A 92 13.70 -20.95 5.03
C SER A 92 13.66 -21.79 6.31
N ALA A 93 14.60 -22.73 6.41
CA ALA A 93 14.77 -23.58 7.60
C ALA A 93 15.52 -22.89 8.76
N SER A 94 16.23 -21.79 8.51
CA SER A 94 16.99 -21.05 9.53
C SER A 94 17.40 -19.65 9.05
N ASN A 95 17.90 -18.81 9.96
CA ASN A 95 18.41 -17.48 9.58
C ASN A 95 19.62 -17.56 8.64
N GLY A 96 20.52 -18.52 8.84
CA GLY A 96 21.67 -18.73 7.94
C GLY A 96 21.22 -19.12 6.54
N HIS A 97 20.33 -20.11 6.45
CA HIS A 97 19.73 -20.53 5.17
C HIS A 97 18.96 -19.39 4.48
N SER A 98 18.35 -18.48 5.25
CA SER A 98 17.67 -17.30 4.68
C SER A 98 18.64 -16.35 3.99
N ALA A 99 19.83 -16.14 4.58
CA ALA A 99 20.84 -15.28 3.99
C ALA A 99 21.33 -15.82 2.64
N ASP A 100 21.58 -17.13 2.55
CA ASP A 100 21.98 -17.80 1.30
C ASP A 100 20.88 -17.68 0.23
N LEU A 101 19.62 -18.01 0.58
CA LEU A 101 18.48 -17.90 -0.34
C LEU A 101 18.28 -16.48 -0.88
N ILE A 102 18.39 -15.47 0.00
CA ILE A 102 18.24 -14.07 -0.40
C ILE A 102 19.39 -13.68 -1.34
N TYR A 103 20.63 -14.03 -1.00
CA TYR A 103 21.79 -13.71 -1.82
C TYR A 103 21.67 -14.32 -3.22
N ASP A 104 21.35 -15.61 -3.30
CA ASP A 104 21.17 -16.33 -4.57
C ASP A 104 20.01 -15.76 -5.39
N ALA A 105 18.90 -15.38 -4.73
CA ALA A 105 17.76 -14.77 -5.40
C ALA A 105 18.09 -13.38 -5.97
N ILE A 106 18.91 -12.58 -5.28
CA ILE A 106 19.38 -11.29 -5.81
C ILE A 106 20.35 -11.52 -6.98
N ALA A 107 21.32 -12.43 -6.83
CA ALA A 107 22.29 -12.75 -7.88
C ALA A 107 21.60 -13.28 -9.16
N ALA A 108 20.50 -14.02 -8.99
CA ALA A 108 19.69 -14.52 -10.10
C ALA A 108 18.64 -13.53 -10.63
N GLY A 109 18.56 -12.30 -10.08
CA GLY A 109 17.59 -11.28 -10.50
C GLY A 109 16.12 -11.61 -10.17
N LYS A 110 15.88 -12.51 -9.21
CA LYS A 110 14.54 -12.92 -8.78
C LYS A 110 13.91 -11.96 -7.78
N ILE A 111 14.71 -11.14 -7.10
CA ILE A 111 14.22 -10.06 -6.23
C ILE A 111 14.10 -8.78 -7.07
N PRO A 112 12.90 -8.22 -7.25
CA PRO A 112 12.71 -7.05 -8.10
C PRO A 112 13.41 -5.82 -7.51
N HIS A 113 13.89 -4.93 -8.38
CA HIS A 113 14.47 -3.61 -8.04
C HIS A 113 15.75 -3.62 -7.19
N ILE A 114 16.34 -4.80 -6.93
CA ILE A 114 17.60 -4.95 -6.20
C ILE A 114 18.63 -5.67 -7.08
N THR A 115 19.87 -5.20 -7.06
CA THR A 115 21.02 -5.82 -7.73
C THR A 115 22.23 -5.83 -6.81
N LEU A 116 23.09 -6.85 -6.94
CA LEU A 116 24.43 -6.83 -6.34
C LEU A 116 25.27 -5.77 -7.06
N LYS A 117 26.08 -5.03 -6.29
CA LYS A 117 27.02 -4.04 -6.81
C LYS A 117 28.41 -4.61 -6.92
#